data_AF-A0A1B9NB95-F1
#
_entry.id   AF-A0A1B9NB95-F1
#
_cell.length_a   1.000
_cell.length_b   1.000
_cell.length_c   1.000
_cell.angle_alpha   90.00
_cell.angle_beta   90.00
_cell.angle_gamma   90.00
#
_symmetry.space_group_name_H-M   'P 1'
#
loop_
_entity.id
_entity.type
_entity.pdbx_description
1 polymer ?
#
loop_
_entity_poly.entity_id
_entity_poly.type
_entity_poly.pdbx_seq_one_letter_code
_entity_poly.pdbx_strand_id
1 'polypeptide(L)'
;MTYGGGNFHTGTVGDAQQGWASPLAHPAHAQPAHIAPAAPQEPHLQLPPVPSKGRAPWLWIWIVLGVLAVAVIGYYITGLGVVGVAITSFLALFPFVGIILTVLLLIDRWEPEPRSLIVFALAWGAVASIALTLLTIIVLDLIAMLLGTDPLLHEILSIIVRAPIVEEGWKLLGILLVLWMGRKAFDGPVDGLVYGMLIGAGFAFTENIQYFVQALYLGGIDGLATNFFLRGVMSPFAHAMFTGAIGLMIGLAKRGGRSIPLFTLIGYVIGVALHALWNASSTLDIFFPNAFYTVYALVEVPIFVLFIVCVVQLRKEEMRLTKERLGEYADAGWFTRQEVDMLATPQGRKIGKRWAASLRGNRSALMKSFVADATALAMARQRALTGRDPGAVEDEHLLLHRASATRQALLAP
;
A
#
# COMPACT_ATOMS: atom_id res chain seq x y z
N MET A 1 18.57 40.55 -60.75
CA MET A 1 18.20 40.70 -59.33
C MET A 1 17.77 39.35 -58.78
N THR A 2 18.72 38.68 -58.13
CA THR A 2 18.63 38.07 -56.79
C THR A 2 17.45 37.20 -56.33
N TYR A 3 17.84 35.98 -55.90
CA TYR A 3 17.35 35.11 -54.80
C TYR A 3 15.95 34.46 -54.91
N GLY A 4 15.74 33.20 -54.53
CA GLY A 4 16.63 32.21 -53.91
C GLY A 4 15.89 30.87 -53.72
N GLY A 5 16.64 29.77 -53.70
CA GLY A 5 16.15 28.43 -53.41
C GLY A 5 15.75 28.23 -51.94
N GLY A 6 14.88 27.26 -51.68
CA GLY A 6 14.38 26.94 -50.35
C GLY A 6 13.88 25.49 -50.27
N ASN A 7 14.83 24.64 -49.91
CA ASN A 7 14.79 23.25 -49.44
C ASN A 7 13.45 22.57 -49.07
N PHE A 8 13.38 21.33 -49.53
CA PHE A 8 12.66 20.20 -48.96
C PHE A 8 12.83 20.10 -47.44
N HIS A 9 11.71 20.00 -46.71
CA HIS A 9 11.65 19.36 -45.40
C HIS A 9 10.65 18.22 -45.46
N THR A 10 11.20 17.02 -45.59
CA THR A 10 10.57 15.73 -45.34
C THR A 10 10.18 15.66 -43.86
N GLY A 11 8.89 15.86 -43.57
CA GLY A 11 8.33 15.53 -42.27
C GLY A 11 8.22 14.01 -42.12
N THR A 12 9.28 13.37 -41.61
CA THR A 12 9.19 12.02 -41.05
C THR A 12 9.01 12.15 -39.54
N VAL A 13 7.78 12.43 -39.10
CA VAL A 13 7.35 12.00 -37.78
C VAL A 13 6.80 10.60 -38.00
N GLY A 14 7.64 9.60 -37.76
CA GLY A 14 7.18 8.22 -37.71
C GLY A 14 6.08 8.14 -36.66
N ASP A 15 4.89 7.73 -37.10
CA ASP A 15 3.81 7.27 -36.24
C ASP A 15 4.33 6.12 -35.38
N ALA A 16 4.90 6.47 -34.22
CA ALA A 16 5.07 5.53 -33.14
C ALA A 16 3.67 5.04 -32.78
N GLN A 17 3.42 3.76 -33.08
CA GLN A 17 2.20 3.03 -32.76
C GLN A 17 1.58 3.56 -31.46
N GLN A 18 0.46 4.27 -31.58
CA GLN A 18 -0.37 4.63 -30.44
C GLN A 18 -1.01 3.35 -29.90
N GLY A 19 -0.20 2.56 -29.18
CA GLY A 19 -0.73 1.55 -28.28
C GLY A 19 -1.65 2.27 -27.30
N TRP A 20 -2.86 1.76 -27.14
CA TRP A 20 -3.87 2.30 -26.22
C TRP A 20 -3.20 2.70 -24.89
N ALA A 21 -3.17 4.01 -24.62
CA ALA A 21 -2.62 4.53 -23.38
C ALA A 21 -3.38 3.88 -22.22
N SER A 22 -2.66 3.31 -21.26
CA SER A 22 -3.27 2.74 -20.05
C SER A 22 -4.21 3.77 -19.41
N PRO A 23 -5.38 3.39 -18.87
CA PRO A 23 -6.23 4.30 -18.08
C PRO A 23 -5.49 4.93 -16.89
N LEU A 24 -4.36 4.34 -16.48
CA LEU A 24 -3.45 4.83 -15.44
C LEU A 24 -2.25 5.61 -16.00
N ALA A 25 -2.09 5.70 -17.33
CA ALA A 25 -1.04 6.51 -17.94
C ALA A 25 -1.30 7.99 -17.69
N HIS A 26 -0.24 8.75 -17.45
CA HIS A 26 -0.33 10.18 -17.16
C HIS A 26 0.51 10.99 -18.14
N PRO A 27 0.01 12.16 -18.59
CA PRO A 27 0.77 13.04 -19.47
C PRO A 27 2.02 13.55 -18.74
N ALA A 28 3.13 13.64 -19.47
CA ALA A 28 4.35 14.29 -18.96
C ALA A 28 4.05 15.78 -18.75
N HIS A 29 4.29 16.28 -17.54
CA HIS A 29 4.13 17.71 -17.20
C HIS A 29 5.46 18.46 -17.26
N ALA A 30 6.58 17.75 -17.32
CA ALA A 30 7.92 18.29 -17.53
C ALA A 30 8.55 17.68 -18.79
N GLN A 31 9.44 18.42 -19.45
CA GLN A 31 10.29 17.82 -20.49
C GLN A 31 11.21 16.77 -19.83
N PRO A 32 11.35 15.57 -20.42
CA PRO A 32 12.29 14.58 -19.92
C PRO A 32 13.68 15.19 -19.81
N ALA A 33 14.31 15.09 -18.64
CA ALA A 33 15.73 15.41 -18.53
C ALA A 33 16.49 14.55 -19.54
N HIS A 34 17.37 15.19 -20.31
CA HIS A 34 18.19 14.49 -21.30
C HIS A 34 19.05 13.43 -20.61
N ILE A 35 18.87 12.16 -20.98
CA ILE A 35 19.70 11.08 -20.46
C ILE A 35 21.04 11.16 -21.22
N ALA A 36 22.09 11.59 -20.53
CA ALA A 36 23.42 11.62 -21.11
C ALA A 36 23.84 10.20 -21.55
N PRO A 37 24.49 10.04 -22.72
CA PRO A 37 25.04 8.76 -23.13
C PRO A 37 26.00 8.21 -22.08
N ALA A 38 26.04 6.88 -21.94
CA ALA A 38 26.98 6.25 -21.02
C ALA A 38 28.44 6.56 -21.41
N ALA A 39 29.14 7.34 -20.58
CA ALA A 39 30.57 7.57 -20.71
C ALA A 39 31.38 6.39 -20.11
N PRO A 40 32.63 6.15 -20.54
CA PRO A 40 33.53 5.21 -19.88
C PRO A 40 33.67 5.59 -18.40
N GLN A 41 33.16 4.75 -17.50
CA GLN A 41 33.17 5.04 -16.07
C GLN A 41 34.55 4.80 -15.48
N GLU A 42 35.05 5.77 -14.71
CA GLU A 42 36.26 5.58 -13.92
C GLU A 42 35.99 4.66 -12.71
N PRO A 43 36.89 3.70 -12.41
CA PRO A 43 36.61 2.57 -11.50
C PRO A 43 36.55 2.93 -10.01
N HIS A 44 36.51 4.21 -9.64
CA HIS A 44 36.77 4.66 -8.27
C HIS A 44 35.88 5.83 -7.83
N LEU A 45 34.57 5.74 -8.07
CA LEU A 45 33.62 6.61 -7.37
C LEU A 45 33.09 5.88 -6.14
N GLN A 46 33.49 6.36 -4.96
CA GLN A 46 32.89 5.96 -3.69
C GLN A 46 31.38 6.19 -3.80
N LEU A 47 30.60 5.15 -3.48
CA LEU A 47 29.14 5.24 -3.47
C LEU A 47 28.74 6.34 -2.47
N PRO A 48 28.03 7.39 -2.90
CA PRO A 48 27.58 8.42 -1.98
C PRO A 48 26.75 7.77 -0.86
N PRO A 49 26.97 8.15 0.41
CA PRO A 49 26.21 7.59 1.51
C PRO A 49 24.72 7.85 1.28
N VAL A 50 23.89 6.84 1.54
CA VAL A 50 22.43 7.02 1.53
C VAL A 50 22.12 8.06 2.61
N PRO A 51 21.52 9.23 2.28
CA PRO A 51 21.27 10.26 3.27
C PRO A 51 20.42 9.68 4.41
N SER A 52 20.99 9.63 5.62
CA SER A 52 20.26 9.13 6.78
C SER A 52 19.20 10.14 7.19
N LYS A 53 17.93 9.74 7.06
CA LYS A 53 16.79 10.60 7.42
C LYS A 53 16.81 10.93 8.91
N GLY A 54 16.61 12.20 9.24
CA GLY A 54 16.55 12.71 10.62
C GLY A 54 15.53 11.98 11.47
N ARG A 55 15.94 11.57 12.68
CA ARG A 55 15.20 10.69 13.60
C ARG A 55 14.21 11.41 14.54
N ALA A 56 14.04 12.72 14.39
CA ALA A 56 13.41 13.57 15.41
C ALA A 56 11.90 13.35 15.65
N PRO A 57 11.01 13.16 14.65
CA PRO A 57 9.58 12.95 14.92
C PRO A 57 9.20 11.50 15.26
N TRP A 58 10.11 10.53 15.06
CA TRP A 58 9.79 9.10 15.26
C TRP A 58 9.54 8.77 16.74
N LEU A 59 10.38 9.29 17.64
CA LEU A 59 10.38 8.86 19.05
C LEU A 59 9.05 9.18 19.75
N TRP A 60 8.53 10.39 19.57
CA TRP A 60 7.28 10.83 20.22
C TRP A 60 6.07 10.03 19.75
N ILE A 61 6.00 9.73 18.45
CA ILE A 61 4.92 8.91 17.89
C ILE A 61 4.93 7.51 18.52
N TRP A 62 6.10 6.90 18.70
CA TRP A 62 6.22 5.60 19.38
C TRP A 62 5.87 5.66 20.86
N ILE A 63 6.21 6.75 21.56
CA ILE A 63 5.81 6.95 22.95
C ILE A 63 4.28 7.01 23.06
N VAL A 64 3.63 7.82 22.21
CA VAL A 64 2.16 7.91 22.18
C VAL A 64 1.53 6.56 21.85
N LEU A 65 2.04 5.85 20.84
CA LEU A 65 1.58 4.49 20.52
C LEU A 65 1.76 3.53 21.68
N GLY A 66 2.87 3.62 22.42
CA GLY A 66 3.12 2.79 23.61
C GLY A 66 2.10 3.04 24.72
N VAL A 67 1.79 4.31 25.01
CA VAL A 67 0.76 4.70 26.00
C VAL A 67 -0.62 4.21 25.56
N LEU A 68 -0.99 4.42 24.29
CA LEU A 68 -2.25 3.93 23.74
C LEU A 68 -2.33 2.40 23.77
N ALA A 69 -1.23 1.69 23.54
CA ALA A 69 -1.19 0.23 23.59
C ALA A 69 -1.49 -0.27 25.01
N VAL A 70 -0.88 0.34 26.03
CA VAL A 70 -1.17 0.01 27.43
C VAL A 70 -2.64 0.28 27.76
N ALA A 71 -3.20 1.40 27.29
CA ALA A 71 -4.61 1.73 27.51
C ALA A 71 -5.56 0.73 26.83
N VAL A 72 -5.30 0.34 25.57
CA VAL A 72 -6.10 -0.65 24.83
C VAL A 72 -5.99 -2.03 25.49
N ILE A 73 -4.79 -2.48 25.82
CA ILE A 73 -4.59 -3.77 26.52
C ILE A 73 -5.31 -3.75 27.87
N GLY A 74 -5.18 -2.66 28.62
CA GLY A 74 -5.89 -2.47 29.89
C GLY A 74 -7.40 -2.57 29.73
N TYR A 75 -7.97 -1.84 28.76
CA TYR A 75 -9.41 -1.87 28.44
C TYR A 75 -9.89 -3.27 28.07
N TYR A 76 -9.16 -3.99 27.21
CA TYR A 76 -9.52 -5.35 26.80
C TYR A 76 -9.42 -6.33 27.98
N ILE A 77 -8.36 -6.26 28.79
CA ILE A 77 -8.20 -7.17 29.92
C ILE A 77 -9.25 -6.93 31.00
N THR A 78 -9.54 -5.66 31.33
CA THR A 78 -10.52 -5.34 32.38
C THR A 78 -11.96 -5.54 31.92
N GLY A 79 -12.26 -5.24 30.65
CA GLY A 79 -13.60 -5.36 30.09
C GLY A 79 -13.96 -6.76 29.60
N LEU A 80 -12.99 -7.50 29.05
CA LEU A 80 -13.22 -8.80 28.41
C LEU A 80 -12.58 -9.97 29.17
N GLY A 81 -11.75 -9.72 30.18
CA GLY A 81 -11.09 -10.75 30.97
C GLY A 81 -9.84 -11.35 30.31
N VAL A 82 -8.82 -11.64 31.13
CA VAL A 82 -7.49 -12.08 30.68
C VAL A 82 -7.53 -13.35 29.83
N VAL A 83 -8.29 -14.38 30.26
CA VAL A 83 -8.30 -15.70 29.61
C VAL A 83 -8.95 -15.62 28.24
N GLY A 84 -10.11 -14.96 28.13
CA GLY A 84 -10.80 -14.75 26.86
C GLY A 84 -9.89 -14.04 25.86
N VAL A 85 -9.33 -12.89 26.27
CA VAL A 85 -8.40 -12.11 25.43
C VAL A 85 -7.20 -12.93 24.99
N ALA A 86 -6.59 -13.73 25.87
CA ALA A 86 -5.43 -14.54 25.51
C ALA A 86 -5.74 -15.58 24.43
N ILE A 87 -6.84 -16.34 24.59
CA ILE A 87 -7.26 -17.38 23.63
C ILE A 87 -7.60 -16.76 22.29
N THR A 88 -8.39 -15.69 22.29
CA THR A 88 -8.88 -15.08 21.05
C THR A 88 -7.81 -14.26 20.34
N SER A 89 -6.84 -13.70 21.06
CA SER A 89 -5.62 -13.11 20.47
C SER A 89 -4.86 -14.13 19.65
N PHE A 90 -4.70 -15.35 20.18
CA PHE A 90 -4.04 -16.42 19.43
C PHE A 90 -4.80 -16.78 18.14
N LEU A 91 -6.13 -16.86 18.20
CA LEU A 91 -6.96 -17.11 17.01
C LEU A 91 -6.87 -15.95 16.00
N ALA A 92 -6.91 -14.70 16.47
CA ALA A 92 -6.81 -13.51 15.62
C ALA A 92 -5.48 -13.39 14.86
N LEU A 93 -4.40 -14.04 15.34
CA LEU A 93 -3.13 -14.10 14.62
C LEU A 93 -3.24 -14.81 13.27
N PHE A 94 -4.13 -15.80 13.12
CA PHE A 94 -4.23 -16.57 11.89
C PHE A 94 -4.61 -15.72 10.67
N PRO A 95 -5.77 -15.02 10.64
CA PRO A 95 -6.09 -14.13 9.54
C PRO A 95 -5.09 -12.97 9.43
N PHE A 96 -4.62 -12.42 10.55
CA PHE A 96 -3.66 -11.32 10.56
C PHE A 96 -2.36 -11.66 9.81
N VAL A 97 -1.74 -12.80 10.14
CA VAL A 97 -0.53 -13.27 9.45
C VAL A 97 -0.82 -13.59 8.00
N GLY A 98 -1.97 -14.19 7.68
CA GLY A 98 -2.40 -14.44 6.31
C GLY A 98 -2.45 -13.18 5.45
N ILE A 99 -2.99 -12.08 5.99
CA ILE A 99 -3.05 -10.78 5.31
C ILE A 99 -1.64 -10.21 5.12
N ILE A 100 -0.81 -10.19 6.18
CA ILE A 100 0.57 -9.67 6.09
C ILE A 100 1.37 -10.42 5.03
N LEU A 101 1.31 -11.76 5.03
CA LEU A 101 2.02 -12.56 4.04
C LEU A 101 1.51 -12.28 2.63
N THR A 102 0.20 -12.13 2.45
CA THR A 102 -0.40 -11.77 1.16
C THR A 102 0.11 -10.41 0.68
N VAL A 103 0.07 -9.39 1.53
CA VAL A 103 0.54 -8.04 1.21
C VAL A 103 2.02 -8.06 0.88
N LEU A 104 2.87 -8.57 1.77
CA LEU A 104 4.32 -8.50 1.62
C LEU A 104 4.86 -9.40 0.51
N LEU A 105 4.29 -10.60 0.31
CA LEU A 105 4.82 -11.57 -0.65
C LEU A 105 4.19 -11.44 -2.04
N LEU A 106 2.95 -10.95 -2.14
CA LEU A 106 2.23 -10.87 -3.41
C LEU A 106 2.07 -9.44 -3.92
N ILE A 107 1.82 -8.46 -3.03
CA ILE A 107 1.48 -7.07 -3.41
C ILE A 107 2.70 -6.12 -3.31
N ASP A 108 3.58 -6.30 -2.33
CA ASP A 108 4.76 -5.45 -2.09
C ASP A 108 6.07 -6.03 -2.67
N ARG A 109 5.96 -7.12 -3.44
CA ARG A 109 7.15 -7.87 -3.90
C ARG A 109 8.10 -7.09 -4.84
N TRP A 110 7.66 -5.98 -5.44
CA TRP A 110 8.42 -5.28 -6.48
C TRP A 110 9.39 -4.24 -5.90
N GLU A 111 8.93 -3.49 -4.91
CA GLU A 111 9.67 -2.42 -4.23
C GLU A 111 9.36 -2.52 -2.73
N PRO A 112 10.10 -3.35 -1.97
CA PRO A 112 9.75 -3.62 -0.58
C PRO A 112 9.77 -2.35 0.28
N GLU A 113 8.68 -2.14 1.02
CA GLU A 113 8.52 -0.95 1.85
C GLU A 113 9.50 -0.92 3.05
N PRO A 114 9.90 0.27 3.53
CA PRO A 114 10.74 0.40 4.71
C PRO A 114 10.10 -0.27 5.93
N ARG A 115 10.84 -1.18 6.58
CA ARG A 115 10.36 -1.94 7.75
C ARG A 115 9.77 -1.06 8.85
N SER A 116 10.34 0.13 9.09
CA SER A 116 9.84 1.06 10.09
C SER A 116 8.44 1.59 9.76
N LEU A 117 8.12 1.80 8.48
CA LEU A 117 6.79 2.24 8.05
C LEU A 117 5.79 1.08 8.05
N ILE A 118 6.21 -0.13 7.69
CA ILE A 118 5.38 -1.33 7.81
C ILE A 118 4.95 -1.55 9.28
N VAL A 119 5.92 -1.53 10.21
CA VAL A 119 5.64 -1.72 11.64
C VAL A 119 4.79 -0.57 12.17
N PHE A 120 5.04 0.67 11.74
CA PHE A 120 4.18 1.81 12.09
C PHE A 120 2.75 1.63 11.59
N ALA A 121 2.55 1.24 10.34
CA ALA A 121 1.23 1.05 9.74
C ALA A 121 0.42 -0.01 10.52
N LEU A 122 1.04 -1.16 10.81
CA LEU A 122 0.43 -2.22 11.61
C LEU A 122 0.10 -1.73 13.03
N ALA A 123 1.05 -1.07 13.70
CA ALA A 123 0.85 -0.56 15.06
C ALA A 123 -0.22 0.53 15.12
N TRP A 124 -0.27 1.41 14.13
CA TRP A 124 -1.29 2.45 14.04
C TRP A 124 -2.69 1.84 13.92
N GLY A 125 -2.86 0.86 13.05
CA GLY A 125 -4.12 0.12 12.91
C GLY A 125 -4.52 -0.59 14.19
N ALA A 126 -3.61 -1.38 14.75
CA ALA A 126 -3.88 -2.24 15.90
C ALA A 126 -4.09 -1.48 17.22
N VAL A 127 -3.50 -0.30 17.34
CA VAL A 127 -3.46 0.45 18.61
C VAL A 127 -4.15 1.79 18.49
N ALA A 128 -3.57 2.74 17.76
CA ALA A 128 -4.07 4.11 17.75
C ALA A 128 -5.49 4.19 17.17
N SER A 129 -5.75 3.50 16.06
CA SER A 129 -7.06 3.51 15.41
C SER A 129 -8.13 2.92 16.32
N ILE A 130 -7.84 1.83 17.03
CA ILE A 130 -8.75 1.22 18.01
C ILE A 130 -8.98 2.16 19.20
N ALA A 131 -7.92 2.67 19.81
CA ALA A 131 -8.02 3.54 20.98
C ALA A 131 -8.85 4.80 20.68
N LEU A 132 -8.58 5.45 19.55
CA LEU A 132 -9.27 6.66 19.14
C LEU A 132 -10.72 6.38 18.71
N THR A 133 -10.97 5.23 18.07
CA THR A 133 -12.33 4.77 17.76
C THR A 133 -13.14 4.56 19.03
N LEU A 134 -12.62 3.77 19.98
CA LEU A 134 -13.29 3.51 21.26
C LEU A 134 -13.61 4.81 22.00
N LEU A 135 -12.63 5.72 22.11
CA LEU A 135 -12.82 7.02 22.73
C LEU A 135 -13.92 7.83 22.03
N THR A 136 -13.90 7.86 20.69
CA THR A 136 -14.88 8.63 19.90
C THR A 136 -16.28 8.06 20.06
N ILE A 137 -16.43 6.73 19.99
CA ILE A 137 -17.73 6.05 20.14
C ILE A 137 -18.29 6.29 21.55
N ILE A 138 -17.48 6.14 22.61
CA ILE A 138 -17.90 6.39 24.00
C ILE A 138 -18.42 7.83 24.17
N VAL A 139 -17.71 8.82 23.62
CA VAL A 139 -18.14 10.23 23.70
C VAL A 139 -19.45 10.45 22.96
N LEU A 140 -19.60 9.88 21.76
CA LEU A 140 -20.82 10.01 20.97
C LEU A 140 -22.03 9.32 21.62
N ASP A 141 -21.82 8.16 22.25
CA ASP A 141 -22.87 7.46 22.99
C ASP A 141 -23.31 8.24 24.23
N LEU A 142 -22.38 8.86 24.95
CA LEU A 142 -22.73 9.75 26.07
C LEU A 142 -23.60 10.92 25.63
N ILE A 143 -23.26 11.55 24.50
CA ILE A 143 -24.05 12.65 23.93
C ILE A 143 -25.44 12.16 23.52
N ALA A 144 -25.55 11.00 22.87
CA ALA A 144 -26.83 10.46 22.42
C ALA A 144 -27.76 10.06 23.57
N MET A 145 -27.19 9.54 24.67
CA MET A 145 -27.93 9.28 25.92
C MET A 145 -28.51 10.58 26.51
N LEU A 146 -27.74 11.67 26.50
CA LEU A 146 -28.19 12.98 26.99
C LEU A 146 -29.30 13.59 26.12
N LEU A 147 -29.33 13.27 24.83
CA LEU A 147 -30.32 13.77 23.88
C LEU A 147 -31.60 12.92 23.82
N GLY A 148 -31.68 11.80 24.55
CA GLY A 148 -32.88 10.96 24.62
C GLY A 148 -33.23 10.26 23.31
N THR A 149 -32.23 9.84 22.54
CA THR A 149 -32.43 9.14 21.25
C THR A 149 -33.06 7.75 21.43
N ASP A 150 -33.81 7.29 20.41
CA ASP A 150 -34.37 5.93 20.39
C ASP A 150 -33.24 4.88 20.47
N PRO A 151 -33.26 3.95 21.45
CA PRO A 151 -32.15 3.04 21.68
C PRO A 151 -31.87 2.09 20.51
N LEU A 152 -32.91 1.57 19.86
CA LEU A 152 -32.76 0.58 18.78
C LEU A 152 -32.24 1.24 17.51
N LEU A 153 -32.82 2.38 17.13
CA LEU A 153 -32.36 3.14 15.97
C LEU A 153 -30.93 3.65 16.18
N HIS A 154 -30.59 4.07 17.40
CA HIS A 154 -29.23 4.50 17.76
C HIS A 154 -28.23 3.35 17.61
N GLU A 155 -28.56 2.14 18.07
CA GLU A 155 -27.69 0.96 17.96
C GLU A 155 -27.44 0.57 16.49
N ILE A 156 -28.51 0.46 15.69
CA ILE A 156 -28.40 0.10 14.26
C ILE A 156 -27.57 1.14 13.49
N LEU A 157 -27.83 2.44 13.70
CA LEU A 157 -27.07 3.50 13.05
C LEU A 157 -25.62 3.57 13.58
N SER A 158 -25.39 3.19 14.85
CA SER A 158 -24.06 3.11 15.41
C SER A 158 -23.22 2.06 14.66
N ILE A 159 -23.78 0.86 14.46
CA ILE A 159 -23.10 -0.25 13.77
C ILE A 159 -22.92 0.04 12.28
N ILE A 160 -23.97 0.46 11.56
CA ILE A 160 -23.93 0.55 10.09
C ILE A 160 -23.29 1.85 9.59
N VAL A 161 -23.43 2.96 10.33
CA VAL A 161 -23.03 4.28 9.83
C VAL A 161 -21.90 4.87 10.65
N ARG A 162 -22.08 4.96 11.97
CA ARG A 162 -21.13 5.68 12.85
C ARG A 162 -19.80 4.95 12.95
N ALA A 163 -19.81 3.65 13.23
CA ALA A 163 -18.60 2.85 13.38
C ALA A 163 -17.75 2.90 12.09
N PRO A 164 -18.28 2.64 10.88
CA PRO A 164 -17.52 2.77 9.65
C PRO A 164 -16.88 4.14 9.43
N ILE A 165 -17.62 5.22 9.67
CA ILE A 165 -17.10 6.59 9.55
C ILE A 165 -15.94 6.80 10.53
N VAL A 166 -16.16 6.53 11.82
CA VAL A 166 -15.17 6.79 12.87
C VAL A 166 -13.91 5.94 12.65
N GLU A 167 -14.09 4.65 12.39
CA GLU A 167 -13.00 3.71 12.26
C GLU A 167 -12.14 3.96 11.04
N GLU A 168 -12.75 4.11 9.85
CA GLU A 168 -12.00 4.42 8.64
C GLU A 168 -11.37 5.82 8.72
N GLY A 169 -11.95 6.75 9.49
CA GLY A 169 -11.39 8.08 9.71
C GLY A 169 -10.09 8.03 10.49
N TRP A 170 -10.04 7.25 11.58
CA TRP A 170 -8.82 7.08 12.37
C TRP A 170 -7.77 6.24 11.66
N LYS A 171 -8.17 5.27 10.83
CA LYS A 171 -7.25 4.53 9.96
C LYS A 171 -6.67 5.43 8.86
N LEU A 172 -7.48 6.29 8.25
CA LEU A 172 -7.05 7.29 7.28
C LEU A 172 -5.98 8.22 7.85
N LEU A 173 -6.13 8.66 9.11
CA LEU A 173 -5.09 9.48 9.76
C LEU A 173 -3.73 8.76 9.76
N GLY A 174 -3.71 7.45 9.95
CA GLY A 174 -2.51 6.62 9.82
C GLY A 174 -1.89 6.67 8.43
N ILE A 175 -2.71 6.57 7.39
CA ILE A 175 -2.25 6.69 5.99
C ILE A 175 -1.63 8.07 5.75
N LEU A 176 -2.27 9.14 6.24
CA LEU A 176 -1.75 10.50 6.10
C LEU A 176 -0.44 10.71 6.86
N LEU A 177 -0.29 10.08 8.03
CA LEU A 177 0.97 10.08 8.77
C LEU A 177 2.06 9.30 8.03
N VAL A 178 1.77 8.14 7.45
CA VAL A 178 2.72 7.42 6.58
C VAL A 178 3.13 8.30 5.39
N LEU A 179 2.16 8.94 4.72
CA LEU A 179 2.44 9.85 3.61
C LEU A 179 3.35 11.02 4.03
N TRP A 180 3.10 11.59 5.22
CA TRP A 180 3.89 12.70 5.75
C TRP A 180 5.31 12.27 6.15
N MET A 181 5.46 11.14 6.85
CA MET A 181 6.75 10.60 7.32
C MET A 181 7.58 9.96 6.19
N GLY A 182 6.90 9.31 5.26
CA GLY A 182 7.44 8.43 4.23
C GLY A 182 7.26 8.97 2.83
N ARG A 183 7.37 10.29 2.60
CA ARG A 183 7.08 10.92 1.29
C ARG A 183 7.81 10.29 0.10
N LYS A 184 8.98 9.69 0.29
CA LYS A 184 9.71 8.99 -0.79
C LYS A 184 9.29 7.52 -0.96
N ALA A 185 8.75 6.90 0.09
CA ALA A 185 8.33 5.50 0.09
C ALA A 185 6.89 5.36 -0.43
N PHE A 186 6.00 6.26 -0.02
CA PHE A 186 4.65 6.33 -0.57
C PHE A 186 4.72 7.13 -1.87
N ASP A 187 4.91 6.54 -3.04
CA ASP A 187 5.06 7.27 -4.31
C ASP A 187 3.99 6.94 -5.35
N GLY A 188 3.19 5.91 -5.11
CA GLY A 188 2.14 5.52 -6.02
C GLY A 188 0.95 4.78 -5.43
N PRO A 189 0.04 4.32 -6.33
CA PRO A 189 -1.17 3.61 -6.00
C PRO A 189 -0.92 2.30 -5.25
N VAL A 190 0.12 1.54 -5.63
CA VAL A 190 0.46 0.27 -4.98
C VAL A 190 0.95 0.50 -3.55
N ASP A 191 1.84 1.46 -3.33
CA ASP A 191 2.36 1.81 -1.99
C ASP A 191 1.22 2.25 -1.07
N GLY A 192 0.35 3.14 -1.57
CA GLY A 192 -0.82 3.58 -0.82
C GLY A 192 -1.76 2.44 -0.47
N LEU A 193 -2.03 1.55 -1.42
CA LEU A 193 -2.79 0.32 -1.19
C LEU A 193 -2.13 -0.56 -0.12
N VAL A 194 -0.82 -0.80 -0.19
CA VAL A 194 -0.05 -1.62 0.76
C VAL A 194 -0.16 -1.06 2.17
N TYR A 195 0.12 0.24 2.36
CA TYR A 195 0.02 0.88 3.67
C TYR A 195 -1.41 0.89 4.23
N GLY A 196 -2.40 1.15 3.37
CA GLY A 196 -3.81 1.09 3.77
C GLY A 196 -4.20 -0.33 4.21
N MET A 197 -3.81 -1.35 3.45
CA MET A 197 -4.06 -2.76 3.80
C MET A 197 -3.37 -3.16 5.11
N LEU A 198 -2.15 -2.69 5.37
CA LEU A 198 -1.43 -2.97 6.63
C LEU A 198 -2.10 -2.29 7.84
N ILE A 199 -2.56 -1.04 7.71
CA ILE A 199 -3.34 -0.37 8.76
C ILE A 199 -4.66 -1.11 9.01
N GLY A 200 -5.39 -1.45 7.94
CA GLY A 200 -6.62 -2.24 8.05
C GLY A 200 -6.39 -3.61 8.69
N ALA A 201 -5.29 -4.30 8.38
CA ALA A 201 -4.92 -5.58 8.97
C ALA A 201 -4.61 -5.46 10.47
N GLY A 202 -3.87 -4.42 10.88
CA GLY A 202 -3.61 -4.14 12.28
C GLY A 202 -4.91 -3.90 13.05
N PHE A 203 -5.81 -3.08 12.49
CA PHE A 203 -7.11 -2.82 13.10
C PHE A 203 -7.94 -4.10 13.25
N ALA A 204 -8.06 -4.88 12.16
CA ALA A 204 -8.81 -6.13 12.16
C ALA A 204 -8.28 -7.13 13.19
N PHE A 205 -6.96 -7.16 13.43
CA PHE A 205 -6.37 -8.03 14.46
C PHE A 205 -6.95 -7.73 15.83
N THR A 206 -6.88 -6.47 16.28
CA THR A 206 -7.36 -6.09 17.62
C THR A 206 -8.87 -6.17 17.71
N GLU A 207 -9.59 -5.75 16.68
CA GLU A 207 -11.05 -5.78 16.67
C GLU A 207 -11.60 -7.22 16.71
N ASN A 208 -10.99 -8.15 15.97
CA ASN A 208 -11.38 -9.56 15.99
C ASN A 208 -11.26 -10.17 17.39
N ILE A 209 -10.29 -9.75 18.21
CA ILE A 209 -10.17 -10.21 19.60
C ILE A 209 -11.47 -9.90 20.35
N GLN A 210 -11.97 -8.67 20.25
CA GLN A 210 -13.20 -8.26 20.92
C GLN A 210 -14.39 -9.09 20.45
N TYR A 211 -14.60 -9.22 19.13
CA TYR A 211 -15.71 -10.01 18.58
C TYR A 211 -15.63 -11.48 18.97
N PHE A 212 -14.44 -12.08 18.96
CA PHE A 212 -14.24 -13.47 19.34
C PHE A 212 -14.52 -13.70 20.83
N VAL A 213 -14.12 -12.77 21.71
CA VAL A 213 -14.42 -12.91 23.15
C VAL A 213 -15.92 -12.79 23.38
N GLN A 214 -16.57 -11.81 22.76
CA GLN A 214 -18.02 -11.63 22.88
C GLN A 214 -18.78 -12.87 22.36
N ALA A 215 -18.37 -13.41 21.21
CA ALA A 215 -18.95 -14.62 20.64
C ALA A 215 -18.74 -15.85 21.54
N LEU A 216 -17.56 -15.97 22.17
CA LEU A 216 -17.27 -17.02 23.14
C LEU A 216 -18.18 -16.92 24.38
N TYR A 217 -18.43 -15.72 24.88
CA TYR A 217 -19.25 -15.53 26.08
C TYR A 217 -20.74 -15.70 25.82
N LEU A 218 -21.23 -15.27 24.65
CA LEU A 218 -22.64 -15.37 24.29
C LEU A 218 -23.03 -16.76 23.75
N GLY A 219 -22.16 -17.38 22.97
CA GLY A 219 -22.47 -18.62 22.23
C GLY A 219 -21.52 -19.79 22.51
N GLY A 220 -20.62 -19.66 23.51
CA GLY A 220 -19.65 -20.71 23.82
C GLY A 220 -18.68 -20.99 22.66
N ILE A 221 -18.18 -22.22 22.59
CA ILE A 221 -17.24 -22.64 21.54
C ILE A 221 -17.88 -22.55 20.15
N ASP A 222 -19.17 -22.87 20.01
CA ASP A 222 -19.87 -22.82 18.73
C ASP A 222 -20.04 -21.37 18.23
N GLY A 223 -20.36 -20.45 19.13
CA GLY A 223 -20.39 -19.02 18.84
C GLY A 223 -19.03 -18.49 18.39
N LEU A 224 -17.97 -18.84 19.12
CA LEU A 224 -16.59 -18.49 18.75
C LEU A 224 -16.21 -19.08 17.39
N ALA A 225 -16.49 -20.36 17.13
CA ALA A 225 -16.15 -21.03 15.87
C ALA A 225 -16.88 -20.40 14.68
N THR A 226 -18.18 -20.09 14.86
CA THR A 226 -18.99 -19.41 13.85
C THR A 226 -18.42 -18.03 13.55
N ASN A 227 -18.16 -17.22 14.58
CA ASN A 227 -17.64 -15.88 14.40
C ASN A 227 -16.22 -15.87 13.79
N PHE A 228 -15.36 -16.80 14.22
CA PHE A 228 -14.04 -17.00 13.61
C PHE A 228 -14.14 -17.38 12.14
N PHE A 229 -15.07 -18.25 11.76
CA PHE A 229 -15.27 -18.61 10.35
C PHE A 229 -15.71 -17.39 9.51
N LEU A 230 -16.72 -16.66 9.98
CA LEU A 230 -17.22 -15.47 9.30
C LEU A 230 -16.11 -14.41 9.13
N ARG A 231 -15.44 -14.04 10.23
CA ARG A 231 -14.48 -12.92 10.21
C ARG A 231 -13.08 -13.32 9.75
N GLY A 232 -12.62 -14.50 10.15
CA GLY A 232 -11.27 -15.00 9.91
C GLY A 232 -11.10 -15.78 8.61
N VAL A 233 -12.17 -16.37 8.06
CA VAL A 233 -12.10 -17.18 6.83
C VAL A 233 -12.89 -16.55 5.68
N MET A 234 -14.12 -16.12 5.90
CA MET A 234 -14.94 -15.51 4.85
C MET A 234 -14.55 -14.06 4.57
N SER A 235 -14.27 -13.24 5.60
CA SER A 235 -13.95 -11.83 5.42
C SER A 235 -12.56 -11.37 5.91
N PRO A 236 -11.47 -12.18 5.79
CA PRO A 236 -10.18 -11.82 6.36
C PRO A 236 -9.61 -10.53 5.76
N PHE A 237 -9.95 -10.22 4.51
CA PHE A 237 -9.44 -9.04 3.81
C PHE A 237 -10.36 -7.82 3.88
N ALA A 238 -11.49 -7.86 4.61
CA ALA A 238 -12.48 -6.78 4.62
C ALA A 238 -11.87 -5.42 5.00
N HIS A 239 -11.38 -5.26 6.24
CA HIS A 239 -10.74 -4.00 6.66
C HIS A 239 -9.50 -3.64 5.83
N ALA A 240 -8.71 -4.64 5.43
CA ALA A 240 -7.56 -4.40 4.57
C ALA A 240 -7.99 -3.79 3.22
N MET A 241 -9.09 -4.27 2.63
CA MET A 241 -9.65 -3.74 1.40
C MET A 241 -10.25 -2.34 1.59
N PHE A 242 -11.00 -2.10 2.65
CA PHE A 242 -11.66 -0.82 2.91
C PHE A 242 -10.62 0.30 3.04
N THR A 243 -9.66 0.12 3.95
CA THR A 243 -8.59 1.08 4.19
C THR A 243 -7.58 1.10 3.03
N GLY A 244 -7.37 -0.05 2.37
CA GLY A 244 -6.56 -0.16 1.15
C GLY A 244 -7.11 0.69 0.00
N ALA A 245 -8.44 0.77 -0.17
CA ALA A 245 -9.07 1.63 -1.18
C ALA A 245 -8.83 3.12 -0.91
N ILE A 246 -8.83 3.53 0.38
CA ILE A 246 -8.47 4.90 0.78
C ILE A 246 -7.02 5.21 0.36
N GLY A 247 -6.09 4.32 0.73
CA GLY A 247 -4.67 4.47 0.41
C GLY A 247 -4.40 4.46 -1.10
N LEU A 248 -5.09 3.61 -1.85
CA LEU A 248 -5.03 3.54 -3.31
C LEU A 248 -5.37 4.89 -3.96
N MET A 249 -6.46 5.53 -3.55
CA MET A 249 -6.88 6.82 -4.09
C MET A 249 -5.87 7.93 -3.79
N ILE A 250 -5.30 7.94 -2.59
CA ILE A 250 -4.23 8.87 -2.22
C ILE A 250 -2.99 8.64 -3.10
N GLY A 251 -2.62 7.39 -3.36
CA GLY A 251 -1.52 7.02 -4.26
C GLY A 251 -1.73 7.44 -5.71
N LEU A 252 -2.96 7.29 -6.22
CA LEU A 252 -3.35 7.79 -7.55
C LEU A 252 -3.24 9.32 -7.66
N ALA A 253 -3.65 10.04 -6.60
CA ALA A 253 -3.49 11.48 -6.57
C ALA A 253 -2.03 11.88 -6.52
N LYS A 254 -1.22 11.20 -5.71
CA LYS A 254 0.20 11.49 -5.61
C LYS A 254 0.92 11.29 -6.94
N ARG A 255 0.79 10.11 -7.55
CA ARG A 255 1.47 9.77 -8.81
C ARG A 255 1.04 10.66 -9.97
N GLY A 256 -0.26 10.94 -10.10
CA GLY A 256 -0.77 11.84 -11.14
C GLY A 256 -0.64 13.32 -10.80
N GLY A 257 -0.16 13.64 -9.60
CA GLY A 257 -0.26 14.95 -8.94
C GLY A 257 -1.61 15.64 -9.11
N ARG A 258 -2.66 14.87 -8.85
CA ARG A 258 -4.02 15.35 -8.67
C ARG A 258 -4.18 15.94 -7.26
N SER A 259 -5.33 16.53 -6.98
CA SER A 259 -5.64 17.03 -5.64
C SER A 259 -5.67 15.88 -4.63
N ILE A 260 -4.65 15.82 -3.76
CA ILE A 260 -4.57 14.83 -2.67
C ILE A 260 -5.82 14.93 -1.78
N PRO A 261 -6.27 16.12 -1.30
CA PRO A 261 -7.46 16.21 -0.45
C PRO A 261 -8.72 15.64 -1.11
N LEU A 262 -8.95 15.91 -2.39
CA LEU A 262 -10.13 15.42 -3.12
C LEU A 262 -10.11 13.89 -3.23
N PHE A 263 -8.98 13.31 -3.61
CA PHE A 263 -8.86 11.86 -3.75
C PHE A 263 -8.84 11.14 -2.39
N THR A 264 -8.31 11.78 -1.34
CA THR A 264 -8.48 11.31 0.03
C THR A 264 -9.95 11.23 0.40
N LEU A 265 -10.75 12.26 0.10
CA LEU A 265 -12.18 12.26 0.37
C LEU A 265 -12.92 11.18 -0.42
N ILE A 266 -12.63 11.02 -1.71
CA ILE A 266 -13.23 9.96 -2.55
C ILE A 266 -12.87 8.58 -1.99
N GLY A 267 -11.59 8.34 -1.69
CA GLY A 267 -11.13 7.09 -1.11
C GLY A 267 -11.80 6.80 0.23
N TYR A 268 -11.89 7.81 1.10
CA TYR A 268 -12.57 7.71 2.39
C TYR A 268 -14.04 7.34 2.25
N VAL A 269 -14.78 8.00 1.36
CA VAL A 269 -16.19 7.66 1.08
C VAL A 269 -16.33 6.23 0.58
N ILE A 270 -15.44 5.77 -0.32
CA ILE A 270 -15.44 4.38 -0.79
C ILE A 270 -15.17 3.41 0.36
N GLY A 271 -14.14 3.66 1.18
CA GLY A 271 -13.80 2.80 2.32
C GLY A 271 -14.94 2.70 3.33
N VAL A 272 -15.53 3.84 3.71
CA VAL A 272 -16.70 3.90 4.60
C VAL A 272 -17.90 3.17 4.00
N ALA A 273 -18.19 3.35 2.72
CA ALA A 273 -19.33 2.69 2.08
C ALA A 273 -19.16 1.16 2.02
N LEU A 274 -17.96 0.69 1.69
CA LEU A 274 -17.65 -0.75 1.69
C LEU A 274 -17.76 -1.34 3.10
N HIS A 275 -17.28 -0.63 4.11
CA HIS A 275 -17.35 -1.07 5.49
C HIS A 275 -18.79 -1.05 6.03
N ALA A 276 -19.54 0.03 5.76
CA ALA A 276 -20.96 0.12 6.09
C ALA A 276 -21.80 -0.98 5.43
N LEU A 277 -21.48 -1.34 4.18
CA LEU A 277 -22.14 -2.44 3.48
C LEU A 277 -21.92 -3.79 4.17
N TRP A 278 -20.70 -4.07 4.63
CA TRP A 278 -20.39 -5.29 5.39
C TRP A 278 -21.09 -5.29 6.78
N ASN A 279 -21.11 -4.15 7.48
CA ASN A 279 -21.83 -4.03 8.75
C ASN A 279 -23.35 -4.18 8.55
N ALA A 280 -23.88 -3.66 7.44
CA ALA A 280 -25.29 -3.84 7.08
C ALA A 280 -25.61 -5.29 6.76
N SER A 281 -24.74 -6.03 6.04
CA SER A 281 -24.99 -7.43 5.69
C SER A 281 -25.11 -8.31 6.93
N SER A 282 -24.26 -8.09 7.94
CA SER A 282 -24.34 -8.80 9.23
C SER A 282 -25.54 -8.37 10.07
N THR A 283 -25.89 -7.08 10.09
CA THR A 283 -27.05 -6.58 10.84
C THR A 283 -28.38 -7.06 10.24
N LEU A 284 -28.47 -7.19 8.92
CA LEU A 284 -29.69 -7.66 8.23
C LEU A 284 -30.08 -9.09 8.60
N ASP A 285 -29.11 -9.92 8.99
CA ASP A 285 -29.35 -11.32 9.39
C ASP A 285 -30.23 -11.43 10.64
N ILE A 286 -30.29 -10.36 11.45
CA ILE A 286 -31.19 -10.23 12.61
C ILE A 286 -32.66 -10.20 12.18
N PHE A 287 -32.96 -9.58 11.03
CA PHE A 287 -34.32 -9.39 10.52
C PHE A 287 -34.72 -10.42 9.47
N PHE A 288 -33.76 -10.93 8.73
CA PHE A 288 -33.96 -11.82 7.59
C PHE A 288 -32.97 -12.99 7.65
N PRO A 289 -33.44 -14.22 7.96
CA PRO A 289 -32.54 -15.37 8.06
C PRO A 289 -31.73 -15.60 6.79
N ASN A 290 -30.41 -15.76 6.94
CA ASN A 290 -29.43 -15.96 5.86
C ASN A 290 -29.19 -14.73 4.96
N ALA A 291 -29.62 -13.53 5.40
CA ALA A 291 -29.33 -12.31 4.66
C ALA A 291 -27.82 -12.05 4.55
N PHE A 292 -27.06 -12.34 5.61
CA PHE A 292 -25.60 -12.20 5.55
C PHE A 292 -25.02 -13.04 4.40
N TYR A 293 -25.32 -14.34 4.36
CA TYR A 293 -24.79 -15.25 3.33
C TYR A 293 -25.22 -14.85 1.91
N THR A 294 -26.46 -14.36 1.78
CA THR A 294 -27.00 -13.90 0.49
C THR A 294 -26.29 -12.65 -0.01
N VAL A 295 -26.16 -11.63 0.83
CA VAL A 295 -25.45 -10.38 0.50
C VAL A 295 -23.96 -10.65 0.29
N TYR A 296 -23.36 -11.49 1.13
CA TYR A 296 -21.97 -11.89 0.99
C TYR A 296 -21.71 -12.53 -0.38
N ALA A 297 -22.52 -13.51 -0.79
CA ALA A 297 -22.32 -14.22 -2.05
C ALA A 297 -22.61 -13.35 -3.29
N LEU A 298 -23.68 -12.53 -3.25
CA LEU A 298 -24.13 -11.77 -4.42
C LEU A 298 -23.49 -10.39 -4.56
N VAL A 299 -22.92 -9.84 -3.48
CA VAL A 299 -22.39 -8.46 -3.47
C VAL A 299 -20.94 -8.45 -3.01
N GLU A 300 -20.63 -9.00 -1.83
CA GLU A 300 -19.28 -8.90 -1.28
C GLU A 300 -18.25 -9.72 -2.07
N VAL A 301 -18.58 -10.96 -2.46
CA VAL A 301 -17.69 -11.80 -3.28
C VAL A 301 -17.36 -11.12 -4.62
N PRO A 302 -18.34 -10.60 -5.41
CA PRO A 302 -18.03 -9.79 -6.59
C PRO A 302 -17.13 -8.58 -6.31
N ILE A 303 -17.33 -7.87 -5.19
CA ILE A 303 -16.47 -6.74 -4.79
C ILE A 303 -15.04 -7.23 -4.48
N PHE A 304 -14.88 -8.34 -3.75
CA PHE A 304 -13.56 -8.92 -3.49
C PHE A 304 -12.86 -9.36 -4.78
N VAL A 305 -13.59 -9.96 -5.73
CA VAL A 305 -13.05 -10.32 -7.04
C VAL A 305 -12.60 -9.07 -7.80
N LEU A 306 -13.43 -8.01 -7.81
CA LEU A 306 -13.07 -6.73 -8.44
C LEU A 306 -11.82 -6.12 -7.79
N PHE A 307 -11.71 -6.18 -6.46
CA PHE A 307 -10.54 -5.72 -5.74
C PHE A 307 -9.29 -6.51 -6.13
N ILE A 308 -9.36 -7.85 -6.17
CA ILE A 308 -8.24 -8.70 -6.62
C ILE A 308 -7.84 -8.37 -8.05
N VAL A 309 -8.80 -8.20 -8.96
CA VAL A 309 -8.54 -7.79 -10.35
C VAL A 309 -7.85 -6.43 -10.37
N CYS A 310 -8.31 -5.46 -9.60
CA CYS A 310 -7.67 -4.15 -9.46
C CYS A 310 -6.22 -4.27 -9.00
N VAL A 311 -5.93 -5.03 -7.95
CA VAL A 311 -4.57 -5.30 -7.46
C VAL A 311 -3.70 -5.91 -8.55
N VAL A 312 -4.20 -6.90 -9.29
CA VAL A 312 -3.47 -7.54 -10.40
C VAL A 312 -3.18 -6.55 -11.52
N GLN A 313 -4.14 -5.68 -11.88
CA GLN A 313 -3.94 -4.68 -12.94
C GLN A 313 -2.94 -3.60 -12.51
N LEU A 314 -3.01 -3.11 -11.26
CA LEU A 314 -2.04 -2.19 -10.70
C LEU A 314 -0.62 -2.78 -10.76
N ARG A 315 -0.48 -4.05 -10.40
CA ARG A 315 0.82 -4.75 -10.45
C ARG A 315 1.35 -4.91 -11.88
N LYS A 316 0.47 -5.14 -12.86
CA LYS A 316 0.86 -5.17 -14.28
C LYS A 316 1.28 -3.79 -14.78
N GLU A 317 0.61 -2.74 -14.33
CA GLU A 317 0.94 -1.37 -14.67
C GLU A 317 2.31 -0.96 -14.09
N GLU A 318 2.62 -1.32 -12.84
CA GLU A 318 3.97 -1.12 -12.28
C GLU A 318 5.06 -1.77 -13.12
N MET A 319 4.83 -3.00 -13.57
CA MET A 319 5.77 -3.72 -14.44
C MET A 319 5.95 -3.00 -15.77
N ARG A 320 4.84 -2.54 -16.38
CA ARG A 320 4.86 -1.81 -17.65
C ARG A 320 5.64 -0.51 -17.52
N LEU A 321 5.36 0.28 -16.48
CA LEU A 321 6.04 1.53 -16.17
C LEU A 321 7.54 1.31 -15.89
N THR A 322 7.88 0.31 -15.08
CA THR A 322 9.29 -0.05 -14.81
C THR A 322 10.02 -0.39 -16.11
N LYS A 323 9.39 -1.19 -16.99
CA LYS A 323 9.97 -1.56 -18.28
C LYS A 323 10.14 -0.36 -19.20
N GLU A 324 9.15 0.52 -19.26
CA GLU A 324 9.16 1.74 -20.07
C GLU A 324 10.31 2.65 -19.63
N ARG A 325 10.40 2.97 -18.33
CA ARG A 325 11.41 3.89 -17.80
C ARG A 325 12.82 3.33 -17.88
N LEU A 326 13.03 2.04 -17.59
CA LEU A 326 14.32 1.40 -17.80
C LEU A 326 14.69 1.29 -19.29
N GLY A 327 13.70 1.23 -20.18
CA GLY A 327 13.88 1.25 -21.63
C GLY A 327 14.57 2.52 -22.12
N GLU A 328 14.24 3.69 -21.56
CA GLU A 328 14.90 4.96 -21.91
C GLU A 328 16.41 4.93 -21.63
N TYR A 329 16.82 4.32 -20.51
CA TYR A 329 18.24 4.13 -20.19
C TYR A 329 18.91 3.09 -21.07
N ALA A 330 18.17 2.08 -21.54
CA ALA A 330 18.70 1.13 -22.51
C ALA A 330 18.93 1.79 -23.87
N ASP A 331 18.02 2.66 -24.31
CA ASP A 331 18.18 3.44 -25.55
C ASP A 331 19.38 4.42 -25.44
N ALA A 332 19.69 4.91 -24.25
CA ALA A 332 20.87 5.71 -23.95
C ALA A 332 22.17 4.90 -23.68
N GLY A 333 22.11 3.55 -23.74
CA GLY A 333 23.27 2.66 -23.64
C GLY A 333 23.69 2.24 -22.23
N TRP A 334 22.91 2.59 -21.19
CA TRP A 334 23.21 2.21 -19.80
C TRP A 334 22.84 0.75 -19.48
N PHE A 335 21.82 0.22 -20.16
CA PHE A 335 21.37 -1.16 -20.04
C PHE A 335 21.18 -1.80 -21.43
N THR A 336 21.26 -3.12 -21.50
CA THR A 336 20.76 -3.88 -22.65
C THR A 336 19.25 -4.08 -22.53
N ARG A 337 18.54 -4.29 -23.65
CA ARG A 337 17.10 -4.59 -23.63
C ARG A 337 16.80 -5.89 -22.84
N GLN A 338 17.71 -6.86 -22.89
CA GLN A 338 17.61 -8.11 -22.14
C GLN A 338 17.76 -7.88 -20.62
N GLU A 339 18.63 -6.96 -20.20
CA GLU A 339 18.72 -6.56 -18.79
C GLU A 339 17.44 -5.86 -18.34
N VAL A 340 16.85 -5.00 -19.16
CA VAL A 340 15.55 -4.38 -18.87
C VAL A 340 14.47 -5.44 -18.68
N ASP A 341 14.38 -6.43 -19.57
CA ASP A 341 13.41 -7.53 -19.42
C ASP A 341 13.68 -8.37 -18.16
N MET A 342 14.95 -8.60 -17.81
CA MET A 342 15.33 -9.27 -16.57
C MET A 342 14.87 -8.47 -15.34
N LEU A 343 15.07 -7.15 -15.35
CA LEU A 343 14.81 -6.26 -14.22
C LEU A 343 13.32 -5.93 -14.06
N ALA A 344 12.57 -5.84 -15.15
CA ALA A 344 11.17 -5.40 -15.15
C ALA A 344 10.14 -6.54 -15.06
N THR A 345 10.55 -7.82 -15.12
CA THR A 345 9.63 -8.97 -15.08
C THR A 345 9.86 -9.92 -13.89
N PRO A 346 8.82 -10.58 -13.32
CA PRO A 346 9.01 -11.48 -12.19
C PRO A 346 9.85 -12.71 -12.58
N GLN A 347 9.64 -13.21 -13.79
CA GLN A 347 10.37 -14.35 -14.35
C GLN A 347 11.84 -13.97 -14.59
N GLY A 348 12.08 -12.80 -15.19
CA GLY A 348 13.41 -12.22 -15.36
C GLY A 348 14.17 -12.11 -14.05
N ARG A 349 13.57 -11.49 -13.02
CA ARG A 349 14.19 -11.37 -11.68
C ARG A 349 14.51 -12.72 -11.05
N LYS A 350 13.68 -13.74 -11.29
CA LYS A 350 13.91 -15.11 -10.78
C LYS A 350 15.11 -15.75 -11.48
N ILE A 351 15.21 -15.59 -12.81
CA ILE A 351 16.33 -16.09 -13.63
C ILE A 351 17.62 -15.35 -13.24
N GLY A 352 17.60 -14.02 -13.18
CA GLY A 352 18.76 -13.21 -12.80
C GLY A 352 19.31 -13.56 -11.42
N LYS A 353 18.44 -13.78 -10.42
CA LYS A 353 18.86 -14.25 -9.09
C LYS A 353 19.50 -15.64 -9.12
N ARG A 354 18.96 -16.57 -9.92
CA ARG A 354 19.54 -17.92 -10.07
C ARG A 354 20.90 -17.87 -10.77
N TRP A 355 21.01 -17.08 -11.83
CA TRP A 355 22.27 -16.84 -12.53
C TRP A 355 23.31 -16.24 -11.57
N ALA A 356 22.97 -15.19 -10.83
CA ALA A 356 23.87 -14.57 -9.86
C ALA A 356 24.28 -15.53 -8.73
N ALA A 357 23.41 -16.45 -8.32
CA ALA A 357 23.74 -17.50 -7.36
C ALA A 357 24.74 -18.52 -7.91
N SER A 358 24.75 -18.75 -9.23
CA SER A 358 25.68 -19.68 -9.89
C SER A 358 27.09 -19.10 -10.08
N LEU A 359 27.26 -17.78 -9.90
CA LEU A 359 28.56 -17.12 -9.97
C LEU A 359 29.41 -17.42 -8.72
N ARG A 360 30.73 -17.33 -8.88
CA ARG A 360 31.69 -17.49 -7.77
C ARG A 360 31.34 -16.54 -6.61
N GLY A 361 31.28 -17.10 -5.41
CA GLY A 361 30.97 -16.36 -4.18
C GLY A 361 29.49 -16.06 -3.94
N ASN A 362 28.57 -16.66 -4.70
CA ASN A 362 27.11 -16.43 -4.61
C ASN A 362 26.74 -14.94 -4.61
N ARG A 363 26.60 -14.36 -5.79
CA ARG A 363 26.34 -12.92 -5.97
C ARG A 363 24.84 -12.56 -5.89
N SER A 364 24.01 -13.40 -5.27
CA SER A 364 22.57 -13.17 -5.13
C SER A 364 22.24 -11.88 -4.38
N ALA A 365 23.06 -11.49 -3.40
CA ALA A 365 22.88 -10.23 -2.68
C ALA A 365 23.11 -9.01 -3.58
N LEU A 366 24.15 -9.04 -4.42
CA LEU A 366 24.42 -8.00 -5.42
C LEU A 366 23.28 -7.90 -6.44
N MET A 367 22.75 -9.05 -6.91
CA MET A 367 21.60 -9.05 -7.82
C MET A 367 20.34 -8.46 -7.16
N LYS A 368 20.12 -8.67 -5.86
CA LYS A 368 19.03 -8.01 -5.14
C LYS A 368 19.22 -6.50 -5.09
N SER A 369 20.44 -6.03 -4.80
CA SER A 369 20.75 -4.59 -4.83
C SER A 369 20.59 -4.00 -6.23
N PHE A 370 21.02 -4.71 -7.27
CA PHE A 370 20.87 -4.26 -8.66
C PHE A 370 19.40 -4.12 -9.07
N VAL A 371 18.57 -5.12 -8.72
CA VAL A 371 17.12 -5.05 -8.95
C VAL A 371 16.48 -3.90 -8.18
N ALA A 372 16.87 -3.70 -6.91
CA ALA A 372 16.34 -2.62 -6.08
C ALA A 372 16.72 -1.24 -6.64
N ASP A 373 17.99 -1.03 -6.96
CA ASP A 373 18.50 0.24 -7.49
C ASP A 373 17.90 0.55 -8.87
N ALA A 374 17.73 -0.45 -9.74
CA ALA A 374 17.07 -0.27 -11.03
C ALA A 374 15.57 0.04 -10.90
N THR A 375 14.88 -0.58 -9.95
CA THR A 375 13.46 -0.27 -9.69
C THR A 375 13.32 1.16 -9.16
N ALA A 376 14.15 1.53 -8.18
CA ALA A 376 14.17 2.88 -7.65
C ALA A 376 14.56 3.92 -8.73
N LEU A 377 15.46 3.58 -9.66
CA LEU A 377 15.83 4.44 -10.78
C LEU A 377 14.63 4.70 -11.71
N ALA A 378 13.88 3.65 -12.04
CA ALA A 378 12.66 3.76 -12.85
C ALA A 378 11.61 4.68 -12.18
N MET A 379 11.45 4.56 -10.86
CA MET A 379 10.55 5.40 -10.07
C MET A 379 11.04 6.84 -9.96
N ALA A 380 12.34 7.06 -9.72
CA ALA A 380 12.94 8.40 -9.71
C ALA A 380 12.74 9.10 -11.06
N ARG A 381 12.93 8.38 -12.18
CA ARG A 381 12.64 8.89 -13.52
C ARG A 381 11.17 9.27 -13.69
N GLN A 382 10.25 8.41 -13.24
CA GLN A 382 8.82 8.71 -13.29
C GLN A 382 8.48 9.96 -12.47
N ARG A 383 9.05 10.12 -11.27
CA ARG A 383 8.88 11.34 -10.46
C ARG A 383 9.44 12.58 -11.16
N ALA A 384 10.62 12.49 -11.76
CA ALA A 384 11.25 13.58 -12.51
C ALA A 384 10.35 14.04 -13.66
N LEU A 385 9.76 13.11 -14.42
CA LEU A 385 8.82 13.39 -15.51
C LEU A 385 7.52 14.07 -15.04
N THR A 386 7.06 13.75 -13.83
CA THR A 386 5.90 14.43 -13.24
C THR A 386 6.21 15.84 -12.74
N GLY A 387 7.50 16.19 -12.56
CA GLY A 387 7.97 17.52 -12.19
C GLY A 387 7.67 17.97 -10.75
N ARG A 388 7.26 17.05 -9.87
CA ARG A 388 6.74 17.39 -8.52
C ARG A 388 7.66 17.00 -7.35
N ASP A 389 8.75 16.30 -7.62
CA ASP A 389 9.78 15.99 -6.63
C ASP A 389 11.09 16.69 -7.03
N PRO A 390 11.47 17.80 -6.35
CA PRO A 390 12.70 18.52 -6.63
C PRO A 390 13.97 17.67 -6.48
N GLY A 391 13.91 16.60 -5.67
CA GLY A 391 15.02 15.67 -5.46
C GLY A 391 15.05 14.52 -6.46
N ALA A 392 14.07 14.39 -7.35
CA ALA A 392 13.97 13.23 -8.24
C ALA A 392 15.15 13.14 -9.21
N VAL A 393 15.64 14.27 -9.73
CA VAL A 393 16.78 14.31 -10.66
C VAL A 393 18.07 13.89 -9.95
N GLU A 394 18.29 14.34 -8.73
CA GLU A 394 19.46 13.94 -7.92
C GLU A 394 19.40 12.45 -7.55
N ASP A 395 18.22 11.97 -7.13
CA ASP A 395 17.98 10.56 -6.85
C ASP A 395 18.21 9.72 -8.13
N GLU A 396 17.76 10.18 -9.30
CA GLU A 396 17.94 9.55 -10.60
C GLU A 396 19.43 9.37 -10.93
N HIS A 397 20.23 10.43 -10.82
CA HIS A 397 21.69 10.37 -11.04
C HIS A 397 22.36 9.40 -10.07
N LEU A 398 22.07 9.50 -8.77
CA LEU A 398 22.64 8.62 -7.75
C LEU A 398 22.33 7.15 -8.04
N LEU A 399 21.07 6.83 -8.35
CA LEU A 399 20.62 5.47 -8.59
C LEU A 399 21.18 4.89 -9.89
N LEU A 400 21.35 5.71 -10.92
CA LEU A 400 22.00 5.30 -12.17
C LEU A 400 23.47 4.90 -11.94
N HIS A 401 24.21 5.70 -11.16
CA HIS A 401 25.58 5.36 -10.78
C HIS A 401 25.66 4.08 -9.94
N ARG A 402 24.78 3.94 -8.94
CA ARG A 402 24.73 2.73 -8.11
C ARG A 402 24.37 1.48 -8.89
N ALA A 403 23.38 1.56 -9.78
CA ALA A 403 22.97 0.45 -10.63
C ALA A 403 24.14 0.03 -11.56
N SER A 404 24.85 1.00 -12.14
CA SER A 404 26.02 0.76 -12.98
C SER A 404 27.17 0.09 -12.21
N ALA A 405 27.49 0.59 -11.01
CA ALA A 405 28.52 0.01 -10.16
C ALA A 405 28.18 -1.42 -9.72
N THR A 406 26.92 -1.66 -9.34
CA THR A 406 26.46 -3.00 -8.95
C THR A 406 26.48 -3.96 -10.14
N ARG A 407 26.13 -3.48 -11.34
CA ARG A 407 26.25 -4.24 -12.59
C ARG A 407 27.70 -4.63 -12.89
N GLN A 408 28.64 -3.70 -12.76
CA GLN A 408 30.07 -4.00 -12.94
C GLN A 408 30.57 -5.03 -11.91
N ALA A 409 30.19 -4.89 -10.63
CA ALA A 409 30.54 -5.85 -9.59
C ALA A 409 29.95 -7.25 -9.84
N LEU A 410 28.75 -7.33 -10.43
CA LEU A 410 28.15 -8.61 -10.84
C LEU A 410 28.93 -9.30 -11.96
N LEU A 411 29.52 -8.52 -12.88
CA LEU A 411 30.23 -9.02 -14.05
C LEU A 411 31.75 -9.15 -13.85
N ALA A 412 32.29 -8.68 -12.74
CA ALA A 412 33.70 -8.80 -12.40
C ALA A 412 34.15 -10.28 -12.38
N PRO A 413 35.38 -10.60 -12.80
CA PRO A 413 35.86 -11.99 -12.95
C PRO A 413 35.84 -12.83 -11.66
#